data_AF-A0A8T1ARY1-F1
#
_entry.id   AF-A0A8T1ARY1-F1
#
_cell.length_a   1.000
_cell.length_b   1.000
_cell.length_c   1.000
_cell.angle_alpha   90.00
_cell.angle_beta   90.00
_cell.angle_gamma   90.00
#
_symmetry.space_group_name_H-M   'P 1'
#
loop_
_entity.id
_entity.type
_entity.pdbx_description
1 polymer ?
#
loop_
_entity_poly.entity_id
_entity_poly.type
_entity_poly.pdbx_seq_one_letter_code
_entity_poly.pdbx_strand_id
1 'polypeptide(L)'
;MEFKEFRTRSAREPFTSPYPPMELSPKEKDLLRQLAKDLVAVNLEEFEEFLFDNNGVLPEHQWEFVRRDEQVETFLRRREKYGLRGFGATKRFRRDTSDTSASMSSTKSDELTSLDVADIRSVGFKDGTIEDGVYGAMSPTTEVFRTKSVYVDDKIEECNVLALIDNVTDADPFTSLTIRWRVTENPPIMRTFLKSYDHIYLEATGFTTLSNGDRVSYQLLHSIDFPHLTPPLATHSRGQVAAILFMRQVDKDTVQIHGRGVFAIPFERAHEEVALGAS
;
A
#
# COMPACT_ATOMS: atom_id res chain seq x y z
N MET A 1 8.59 12.41 -32.67
CA MET A 1 7.89 12.37 -31.36
C MET A 1 7.81 13.80 -30.86
N GLU A 2 6.64 14.41 -30.95
CA GLU A 2 6.41 15.76 -30.40
C GLU A 2 6.21 15.63 -28.89
N PHE A 3 7.07 16.29 -28.13
CA PHE A 3 6.85 16.52 -26.71
C PHE A 3 5.72 17.54 -26.57
N LYS A 4 4.56 17.10 -26.08
CA LYS A 4 3.50 18.03 -25.66
C LYS A 4 4.03 18.82 -24.46
N GLU A 5 4.19 20.13 -24.64
CA GLU A 5 4.43 21.07 -23.56
C GLU A 5 3.27 21.03 -22.56
N PHE A 6 3.56 20.58 -21.33
CA PHE A 6 2.64 20.74 -20.21
C PHE A 6 2.75 22.17 -19.68
N ARG A 7 1.64 22.91 -19.73
CA ARG A 7 1.52 24.26 -19.16
C ARG A 7 1.84 24.26 -17.66
N THR A 8 2.78 25.13 -17.31
CA THR A 8 3.04 25.79 -16.02
C THR A 8 2.31 25.22 -14.79
N ARG A 9 2.98 24.28 -14.11
CA ARG A 9 2.79 24.01 -12.68
C ARG A 9 3.05 25.28 -11.88
N SER A 10 2.27 25.48 -10.81
CA SER A 10 2.52 26.45 -9.72
C SER A 10 4.01 26.48 -9.34
N ALA A 11 4.51 27.66 -8.94
CA ALA A 11 5.92 27.99 -8.66
C ALA A 11 6.58 27.22 -7.48
N ARG A 12 6.07 26.05 -7.10
CA ARG A 12 6.78 25.11 -6.23
C ARG A 12 7.72 24.29 -7.09
N GLU A 13 8.99 24.21 -6.68
CA GLU A 13 9.93 23.27 -7.27
C GLU A 13 9.30 21.87 -7.25
N PRO A 14 9.21 21.17 -8.39
CA PRO A 14 8.68 19.82 -8.45
C PRO A 14 9.35 18.99 -7.36
N PHE A 15 8.54 18.26 -6.60
CA PHE A 15 9.01 17.35 -5.57
C PHE A 15 9.73 18.01 -4.37
N THR A 16 9.29 19.18 -3.90
CA THR A 16 9.69 19.64 -2.55
C THR A 16 8.83 18.95 -1.49
N SER A 17 9.46 18.20 -0.57
CA SER A 17 8.74 17.56 0.54
C SER A 17 8.12 18.61 1.45
N PRO A 18 6.82 18.50 1.81
CA PRO A 18 6.22 19.40 2.79
C PRO A 18 6.67 19.08 4.23
N TYR A 19 7.33 17.94 4.42
CA TYR A 19 7.85 17.49 5.71
C TYR A 19 9.38 17.49 5.70
N PRO A 20 10.02 17.91 6.81
CA PRO A 20 11.45 17.75 6.97
C PRO A 20 11.84 16.26 7.01
N PRO A 21 13.12 15.92 6.76
CA PRO A 21 13.63 14.60 7.07
C PRO A 21 13.33 14.23 8.52
N MET A 22 12.92 12.98 8.75
CA MET A 22 12.57 12.50 10.07
C MET A 22 13.76 11.84 10.74
N GLU A 23 14.20 12.43 11.85
CA GLU A 23 15.20 11.86 12.73
C GLU A 23 14.54 10.88 13.69
N LEU A 24 14.86 9.60 13.56
CA LEU A 24 14.33 8.53 14.41
C LEU A 24 15.39 8.05 15.38
N SER A 25 15.02 7.89 16.65
CA SER A 25 15.86 7.25 17.65
C SER A 25 16.09 5.76 17.32
N PRO A 26 17.17 5.14 17.82
CA PRO A 26 17.41 3.71 17.63
C PRO A 26 16.23 2.84 18.06
N LYS A 27 15.59 3.19 19.18
CA LYS A 27 14.42 2.48 19.70
C LYS A 27 13.22 2.56 18.76
N GLU A 28 12.95 3.72 18.15
CA GLU A 28 11.86 3.86 17.17
C GLU A 28 12.14 3.04 15.92
N LYS A 29 13.39 3.04 15.44
CA LYS A 29 13.82 2.18 14.32
C LYS A 29 13.57 0.70 14.61
N ASP A 30 13.91 0.22 15.79
CA ASP A 30 13.69 -1.17 16.19
C ASP A 30 12.20 -1.53 16.28
N LEU A 31 11.37 -0.63 16.80
CA LEU A 31 9.91 -0.82 16.83
C LEU A 31 9.31 -0.92 15.43
N LEU A 32 9.78 -0.10 14.48
CA LEU A 32 9.32 -0.12 13.10
C LEU A 32 9.79 -1.37 12.34
N ARG A 33 11.02 -1.85 12.63
CA ARG A 33 11.50 -3.15 12.13
C ARG A 33 10.62 -4.28 12.63
N GLN A 34 10.29 -4.30 13.92
CA GLN A 34 9.42 -5.33 14.48
C GLN A 34 8.01 -5.26 13.87
N LEU A 35 7.46 -4.06 13.72
CA LEU A 35 6.16 -3.86 13.06
C LEU A 35 6.16 -4.42 11.63
N ALA A 36 7.20 -4.14 10.83
CA ALA A 36 7.31 -4.67 9.47
C ALA A 36 7.36 -6.21 9.48
N LYS A 37 8.16 -6.81 10.36
CA LYS A 37 8.25 -8.28 10.51
C LYS A 37 6.90 -8.90 10.87
N ASP A 38 6.19 -8.33 11.84
CA ASP A 38 4.90 -8.84 12.29
C ASP A 38 3.85 -8.74 11.16
N LEU A 39 3.83 -7.62 10.42
CA LEU A 39 2.93 -7.43 9.29
C LEU A 39 3.22 -8.40 8.14
N VAL A 40 4.50 -8.64 7.83
CA VAL A 40 4.88 -9.65 6.83
C VAL A 40 4.44 -11.03 7.28
N ALA A 41 4.72 -11.43 8.53
CA ALA A 41 4.37 -12.75 9.05
C ALA A 41 2.86 -13.03 9.00
N VAL A 42 2.04 -12.08 9.46
CA VAL A 42 0.59 -12.23 9.44
C VAL A 42 0.03 -12.35 8.02
N ASN A 43 0.59 -11.60 7.06
CA ASN A 43 0.16 -11.70 5.66
C ASN A 43 0.75 -12.93 4.94
N LEU A 44 1.88 -13.47 5.42
CA LEU A 44 2.48 -14.68 4.91
C LEU A 44 1.58 -15.89 5.19
N GLU A 45 1.04 -16.00 6.40
CA GLU A 45 0.06 -17.04 6.76
C GLU A 45 -1.14 -17.04 5.81
N GLU A 46 -1.67 -15.86 5.48
CA GLU A 46 -2.80 -15.71 4.56
C GLU A 46 -2.42 -16.06 3.11
N PHE A 47 -1.18 -15.80 2.72
CA PHE A 47 -0.66 -16.19 1.41
C PHE A 47 -0.45 -17.71 1.32
N GLU A 48 -0.01 -18.36 2.39
CA GLU A 48 0.12 -19.82 2.46
C GLU A 48 -1.24 -20.51 2.39
N GLU A 49 -2.24 -20.02 3.11
CA GLU A 49 -3.63 -20.52 3.01
C GLU A 49 -4.14 -20.40 1.56
N PHE A 50 -3.84 -19.30 0.88
CA PHE A 50 -4.18 -19.14 -0.53
C PHE A 50 -3.47 -20.16 -1.45
N LEU A 51 -2.17 -20.39 -1.25
CA LEU A 51 -1.39 -21.29 -2.08
C LEU A 51 -1.70 -22.77 -1.83
N PHE A 52 -1.73 -23.18 -0.57
CA PHE A 52 -1.73 -24.60 -0.19
C PHE A 52 -3.13 -25.14 0.07
N ASP A 53 -4.02 -24.34 0.67
CA ASP A 53 -5.37 -24.80 1.03
C ASP A 53 -6.38 -24.51 -0.10
N ASN A 54 -6.20 -23.37 -0.78
CA ASN A 54 -7.11 -22.92 -1.83
C ASN A 54 -6.57 -23.14 -3.25
N ASN A 55 -5.42 -23.79 -3.41
CA ASN A 55 -4.77 -24.08 -4.71
C ASN A 55 -4.60 -22.85 -5.61
N GLY A 56 -4.37 -21.68 -5.02
CA GLY A 56 -4.21 -20.43 -5.76
C GLY A 56 -5.52 -19.87 -6.36
N VAL A 57 -6.68 -20.32 -5.89
CA VAL A 57 -7.98 -19.88 -6.37
C VAL A 57 -8.68 -19.01 -5.32
N LEU A 58 -9.18 -17.84 -5.76
CA LEU A 58 -10.00 -16.98 -4.92
C LEU A 58 -11.49 -17.40 -5.03
N PRO A 59 -12.22 -17.58 -3.91
CA PRO A 59 -13.64 -17.94 -3.98
C PRO A 59 -14.49 -16.83 -4.61
N GLU A 60 -15.18 -17.12 -5.72
CA GLU A 60 -16.01 -16.15 -6.48
C GLU A 60 -17.14 -15.49 -5.66
N HIS A 61 -17.64 -16.20 -4.65
CA HIS A 61 -18.68 -15.69 -3.75
C HIS A 61 -18.14 -14.63 -2.77
N GLN A 62 -16.81 -14.47 -2.66
CA GLN A 62 -16.15 -13.45 -1.83
C GLN A 62 -15.43 -12.40 -2.68
N TRP A 63 -14.94 -12.79 -3.85
CA TRP A 63 -14.12 -11.98 -4.72
C TRP A 63 -14.79 -11.77 -6.07
N GLU A 64 -14.86 -10.51 -6.49
CA GLU A 64 -15.37 -10.09 -7.78
C GLU A 64 -14.20 -9.70 -8.68
N PHE A 65 -14.16 -10.27 -9.89
CA PHE A 65 -13.17 -9.88 -10.90
C PHE A 65 -13.41 -8.44 -11.34
N VAL A 66 -12.35 -7.61 -11.34
CA VAL A 66 -12.43 -6.21 -11.76
C VAL A 66 -11.78 -6.02 -13.12
N ARG A 67 -10.53 -6.46 -13.26
CA ARG A 67 -9.75 -6.29 -14.48
C ARG A 67 -8.64 -7.31 -14.58
N ARG A 68 -8.14 -7.50 -15.79
CA ARG A 68 -6.89 -8.21 -16.07
C ARG A 68 -5.95 -7.26 -16.81
N ASP A 69 -4.71 -7.22 -16.38
CA ASP A 69 -3.61 -6.53 -17.05
C ASP A 69 -2.52 -7.56 -17.35
N GLU A 70 -2.34 -7.86 -18.64
CA GLU A 70 -1.51 -8.97 -19.12
C GLU A 70 -1.85 -10.31 -18.44
N GLN A 71 -0.96 -10.83 -17.60
CA GLN A 71 -1.07 -12.09 -16.87
C GLN A 71 -1.44 -11.89 -15.39
N VAL A 72 -1.84 -10.66 -14.99
CA VAL A 72 -2.23 -10.33 -13.61
C VAL A 72 -3.70 -9.95 -13.55
N GLU A 73 -4.44 -10.64 -12.71
CA GLU A 73 -5.86 -10.44 -12.47
C GLU A 73 -6.06 -9.69 -11.16
N THR A 74 -6.92 -8.68 -11.18
CA THR A 74 -7.30 -7.90 -9.99
C THR A 74 -8.74 -8.21 -9.61
N PHE A 75 -8.93 -8.51 -8.33
CA PHE A 75 -10.23 -8.81 -7.73
C PHE A 75 -10.53 -7.85 -6.59
N LEU A 76 -11.79 -7.49 -6.43
CA LEU A 76 -12.31 -6.70 -5.32
C LEU A 76 -13.16 -7.59 -4.42
N ARG A 77 -12.99 -7.47 -3.11
CA ARG A 77 -13.82 -8.18 -2.16
C ARG A 77 -15.24 -7.63 -2.18
N ARG A 78 -16.22 -8.53 -2.22
CA ARG A 78 -17.64 -8.16 -2.19
C ARG A 78 -18.00 -7.54 -0.83
N ARG A 79 -18.75 -6.43 -0.87
CA ARG A 79 -19.04 -5.53 0.27
C ARG A 79 -19.69 -6.19 1.48
N GLU A 80 -20.39 -7.30 1.29
CA GLU A 80 -21.13 -8.00 2.36
C GLU A 80 -20.23 -8.68 3.40
N LYS A 81 -18.91 -8.73 3.21
CA LYS A 81 -17.98 -9.49 4.07
C LYS A 81 -16.64 -8.78 4.34
N TYR A 82 -16.63 -7.49 4.69
CA TYR A 82 -15.40 -6.80 5.09
C TYR A 82 -14.85 -7.30 6.43
N GLY A 83 -13.98 -8.32 6.38
CA GLY A 83 -13.10 -8.67 7.50
C GLY A 83 -11.68 -8.22 7.17
N LEU A 84 -11.18 -7.15 7.80
CA LEU A 84 -9.79 -6.66 7.69
C LEU A 84 -8.78 -7.56 8.44
N ARG A 85 -8.96 -8.88 8.36
CA ARG A 85 -8.01 -9.86 8.90
C ARG A 85 -6.69 -9.68 8.16
N GLY A 86 -5.58 -9.49 8.86
CA GLY A 86 -4.24 -9.52 8.26
C GLY A 86 -3.42 -8.22 8.34
N PHE A 87 -4.06 -7.05 8.33
CA PHE A 87 -3.33 -5.76 8.39
C PHE A 87 -3.39 -5.06 9.75
N GLY A 88 -4.07 -5.64 10.74
CA GLY A 88 -4.36 -4.97 12.01
C GLY A 88 -5.26 -3.75 11.81
N ALA A 89 -6.20 -3.52 12.72
CA ALA A 89 -6.89 -2.24 12.73
C ALA A 89 -5.83 -1.15 12.99
N THR A 90 -5.51 -0.31 11.99
CA THR A 90 -4.68 0.88 12.19
C THR A 90 -5.16 1.62 13.45
N LYS A 91 -4.26 2.01 14.36
CA LYS A 91 -4.62 2.47 15.73
C LYS A 91 -5.61 3.65 15.79
N ARG A 92 -5.91 4.31 14.68
CA ARG A 92 -6.92 5.39 14.55
C ARG A 92 -8.35 4.92 14.25
N PHE A 93 -8.64 3.63 14.19
CA PHE A 93 -10.04 3.18 14.14
C PHE A 93 -10.81 3.44 15.44
N ARG A 94 -10.18 3.97 16.50
CA ARG A 94 -10.89 4.60 17.61
C ARG A 94 -10.92 6.11 17.39
N ARG A 95 -12.09 6.62 17.00
CA ARG A 95 -12.43 8.02 17.28
C ARG A 95 -12.40 8.16 18.80
N ASP A 96 -11.62 9.13 19.27
CA ASP A 96 -11.54 9.48 20.68
C ASP A 96 -12.91 10.04 21.10
N THR A 97 -13.81 9.16 21.52
CA THR A 97 -14.97 9.55 22.32
C THR A 97 -14.65 9.13 23.74
N SER A 98 -14.24 10.10 24.54
CA SER A 98 -14.41 10.01 25.98
C SER A 98 -15.84 9.56 26.26
N ASP A 99 -16.03 8.37 26.82
CA ASP A 99 -16.83 8.18 28.02
C ASP A 99 -16.78 6.75 28.57
N THR A 100 -17.01 6.73 29.87
CA THR A 100 -16.93 5.69 30.90
C THR A 100 -17.59 4.33 30.62
N SER A 101 -16.85 3.28 31.02
CA SER A 101 -17.28 2.00 31.63
C SER A 101 -18.24 1.04 30.91
N ALA A 102 -17.79 -0.22 30.89
CA ALA A 102 -18.54 -1.49 30.89
C ALA A 102 -19.36 -1.85 29.63
N SER A 103 -18.86 -2.82 28.85
CA SER A 103 -19.37 -4.21 28.84
C SER A 103 -18.83 -4.95 27.62
N MET A 104 -18.61 -6.26 27.77
CA MET A 104 -18.19 -7.14 26.68
C MET A 104 -19.34 -7.40 25.70
N SER A 105 -18.95 -7.61 24.43
CA SER A 105 -19.71 -8.19 23.31
C SER A 105 -20.30 -7.21 22.28
N SER A 106 -19.95 -7.50 21.02
CA SER A 106 -20.69 -7.20 19.77
C SER A 106 -20.62 -5.84 19.07
N THR A 107 -19.96 -4.80 19.58
CA THR A 107 -19.96 -3.47 18.90
C THR A 107 -18.72 -3.14 18.06
N LYS A 108 -17.74 -4.05 17.91
CA LYS A 108 -16.53 -3.79 17.11
C LYS A 108 -16.73 -3.87 15.58
N SER A 109 -17.83 -4.47 15.11
CA SER A 109 -18.14 -4.57 13.68
C SER A 109 -18.75 -3.29 13.10
N ASP A 110 -19.44 -2.50 13.92
CA ASP A 110 -20.34 -1.47 13.41
C ASP A 110 -19.63 -0.14 13.11
N GLU A 111 -18.49 0.17 13.76
CA GLU A 111 -17.77 1.44 13.52
C GLU A 111 -16.93 1.43 12.22
N LEU A 112 -16.59 0.25 11.71
CA LEU A 112 -15.84 0.05 10.46
C LEU A 112 -16.71 0.11 9.21
N THR A 113 -18.05 0.08 9.37
CA THR A 113 -19.02 0.20 8.27
C THR A 113 -19.12 1.62 7.69
N SER A 114 -18.49 2.61 8.32
CA SER A 114 -18.56 4.03 7.94
C SER A 114 -17.49 4.51 6.94
N LEU A 115 -16.52 3.64 6.60
CA LEU A 115 -15.51 3.91 5.57
C LEU A 115 -15.72 2.93 4.40
N ASP A 116 -15.78 3.45 3.18
CA ASP A 116 -15.73 2.63 1.96
C ASP A 116 -14.31 2.07 1.83
N VAL A 117 -14.09 0.90 2.42
CA VAL A 117 -12.81 0.21 2.33
C VAL A 117 -12.82 -0.67 1.07
N ALA A 118 -11.80 -0.54 0.23
CA ALA A 118 -11.57 -1.45 -0.88
C ALA A 118 -10.52 -2.48 -0.48
N ASP A 119 -10.91 -3.76 -0.38
CA ASP A 119 -10.01 -4.90 -0.18
C ASP A 119 -9.77 -5.57 -1.53
N ILE A 120 -8.55 -5.44 -2.04
CA ILE A 120 -8.14 -5.78 -3.40
C ILE A 120 -7.16 -6.94 -3.33
N ARG A 121 -7.34 -7.92 -4.21
CA ARG A 121 -6.38 -8.99 -4.48
C ARG A 121 -5.85 -8.85 -5.90
N SER A 122 -4.56 -9.13 -6.09
CA SER A 122 -3.94 -9.23 -7.41
C SER A 122 -3.21 -10.55 -7.50
N VAL A 123 -3.58 -11.41 -8.44
CA VAL A 123 -3.00 -12.74 -8.60
C VAL A 123 -2.57 -12.89 -10.05
N GLY A 124 -1.38 -13.44 -10.28
CA GLY A 124 -0.94 -13.65 -11.65
C GLY A 124 0.50 -14.09 -11.78
N PHE A 125 1.03 -13.87 -12.97
CA PHE A 125 2.40 -14.21 -13.32
C PHE A 125 3.08 -13.05 -14.05
N LYS A 126 4.41 -13.02 -14.00
CA LYS A 126 5.27 -12.14 -14.78
C LYS A 126 6.52 -12.88 -15.21
N ASP A 127 7.06 -12.48 -16.36
CA ASP A 127 8.33 -13.00 -16.87
C ASP A 127 9.52 -12.39 -16.09
N GLY A 128 10.54 -13.20 -15.84
CA GLY A 128 11.79 -12.80 -15.17
C GLY A 128 12.08 -13.56 -13.89
N THR A 129 12.95 -12.98 -13.06
CA THR A 129 13.34 -13.54 -11.76
C THR A 129 12.69 -12.82 -10.59
N ILE A 130 12.61 -13.45 -9.42
CA ILE A 130 12.12 -12.80 -8.21
C ILE A 130 12.98 -11.59 -7.83
N GLU A 131 14.28 -11.64 -8.11
CA GLU A 131 15.21 -10.53 -7.95
C GLU A 131 14.82 -9.35 -8.86
N ASP A 132 14.48 -9.59 -10.13
CA ASP A 132 14.00 -8.55 -11.05
C ASP A 132 12.72 -7.90 -10.53
N GLY A 133 11.79 -8.72 -10.01
CA GLY A 133 10.55 -8.27 -9.39
C GLY A 133 10.79 -7.33 -8.20
N VAL A 134 11.68 -7.71 -7.28
CA VAL A 134 12.02 -6.85 -6.12
C VAL A 134 12.76 -5.60 -6.57
N TYR A 135 13.67 -5.71 -7.54
CA TYR A 135 14.38 -4.57 -8.08
C TYR A 135 13.42 -3.53 -8.69
N GLY A 136 12.42 -3.99 -9.44
CA GLY A 136 11.36 -3.13 -9.97
C GLY A 136 10.45 -2.55 -8.87
N ALA A 137 10.27 -3.25 -7.75
CA ALA A 137 9.48 -2.79 -6.60
C ALA A 137 10.20 -1.73 -5.75
N MET A 138 11.51 -1.87 -5.57
CA MET A 138 12.29 -1.10 -4.62
C MET A 138 12.52 0.34 -5.06
N SER A 139 12.56 1.27 -4.08
CA SER A 139 12.85 2.69 -4.35
C SER A 139 13.37 3.39 -3.08
N PRO A 140 14.54 2.98 -2.57
CA PRO A 140 14.96 3.24 -1.19
C PRO A 140 15.33 4.71 -0.93
N THR A 141 15.58 5.48 -1.98
CA THR A 141 15.87 6.92 -1.90
C THR A 141 14.81 7.73 -2.63
N THR A 142 14.68 9.00 -2.23
CA THR A 142 13.76 9.95 -2.87
C THR A 142 13.99 10.07 -4.38
N GLU A 143 15.24 10.10 -4.83
CA GLU A 143 15.57 10.20 -6.25
C GLU A 143 15.09 8.98 -7.04
N VAL A 144 15.38 7.78 -6.54
CA VAL A 144 14.93 6.53 -7.17
C VAL A 144 13.40 6.44 -7.15
N PHE A 145 12.75 6.85 -6.07
CA PHE A 145 11.29 6.84 -5.97
C PHE A 145 10.63 7.74 -7.00
N ARG A 146 11.14 8.96 -7.20
CA ARG A 146 10.62 9.90 -8.21
C ARG A 146 10.85 9.39 -9.62
N THR A 147 12.07 8.94 -9.91
CA THR A 147 12.42 8.38 -11.23
C THR A 147 11.55 7.17 -11.56
N LYS A 148 11.36 6.27 -10.60
CA LYS A 148 10.48 5.12 -10.74
C LYS A 148 9.05 5.55 -11.06
N SER A 149 8.47 6.45 -10.26
CA SER A 149 7.08 6.91 -10.44
C SER A 149 6.83 7.50 -11.82
N VAL A 150 7.76 8.31 -12.34
CA VAL A 150 7.68 8.86 -13.71
C VAL A 150 7.76 7.77 -14.76
N TYR A 151 8.63 6.76 -14.57
CA TYR A 151 8.79 5.66 -15.51
C TYR A 151 7.57 4.73 -15.56
N VAL A 152 6.98 4.41 -14.40
CA VAL A 152 5.84 3.47 -14.31
C VAL A 152 4.48 4.15 -14.50
N ASP A 153 4.42 5.48 -14.52
CA ASP A 153 3.18 6.28 -14.60
C ASP A 153 2.13 5.82 -13.57
N ASP A 154 2.56 5.65 -12.32
CA ASP A 154 1.74 5.15 -11.20
C ASP A 154 0.77 6.17 -10.60
N LYS A 155 0.56 7.30 -11.28
CA LYS A 155 -0.35 8.38 -10.87
C LYS A 155 0.01 8.97 -9.50
N ILE A 156 1.29 8.92 -9.12
CA ILE A 156 1.81 9.67 -7.97
C ILE A 156 2.18 11.08 -8.43
N GLU A 157 1.59 12.10 -7.80
CA GLU A 157 1.85 13.50 -8.16
C GLU A 157 3.14 14.04 -7.52
N GLU A 158 3.35 13.66 -6.25
CA GLU A 158 4.47 14.09 -5.41
C GLU A 158 4.87 12.94 -4.48
N CYS A 159 6.18 12.78 -4.24
CA CYS A 159 6.66 11.76 -3.33
C CYS A 159 8.04 12.09 -2.71
N ASN A 160 8.25 11.56 -1.51
CA ASN A 160 9.49 11.74 -0.76
C ASN A 160 9.74 10.60 0.23
N VAL A 161 11.01 10.20 0.38
CA VAL A 161 11.46 9.36 1.50
C VAL A 161 11.73 10.27 2.70
N LEU A 162 11.01 10.05 3.79
CA LEU A 162 11.10 10.85 5.02
C LEU A 162 12.16 10.31 5.99
N ALA A 163 12.30 8.99 6.08
CA ALA A 163 13.34 8.34 6.88
C ALA A 163 13.83 7.07 6.20
N LEU A 164 15.14 6.84 6.28
CA LEU A 164 15.78 5.59 5.93
C LEU A 164 16.11 4.83 7.22
N ILE A 165 15.48 3.68 7.42
CA ILE A 165 15.66 2.85 8.62
C ILE A 165 16.70 1.78 8.33
N ASP A 166 16.49 1.03 7.26
CA ASP A 166 17.42 0.04 6.73
C ASP A 166 17.66 0.33 5.24
N ASN A 167 18.93 0.47 4.86
CA ASN A 167 19.32 0.71 3.49
C ASN A 167 19.76 -0.60 2.82
N VAL A 168 19.63 -0.64 1.50
CA VAL A 168 20.23 -1.71 0.69
C VAL A 168 21.75 -1.70 0.83
N THR A 169 22.34 -2.88 0.80
CA THR A 169 23.80 -3.06 0.84
C THR A 169 24.22 -4.13 -0.16
N ASP A 170 25.52 -4.26 -0.44
CA ASP A 170 26.01 -5.35 -1.31
C ASP A 170 25.70 -6.74 -0.73
N ALA A 171 25.65 -6.87 0.59
CA ALA A 171 25.30 -8.11 1.27
C ALA A 171 23.78 -8.39 1.24
N ASP A 172 22.97 -7.33 1.35
CA ASP A 172 21.51 -7.40 1.38
C ASP A 172 20.91 -6.42 0.34
N PRO A 173 21.00 -6.73 -0.97
CA PRO A 173 20.69 -5.76 -2.04
C PRO A 173 19.19 -5.52 -2.24
N PHE A 174 18.34 -6.31 -1.59
CA PHE A 174 16.88 -6.29 -1.75
C PHE A 174 16.15 -5.94 -0.45
N THR A 175 16.89 -5.75 0.64
CA THR A 175 16.32 -5.45 1.95
C THR A 175 16.34 -3.95 2.16
N SER A 176 15.17 -3.36 2.31
CA SER A 176 15.03 -1.93 2.62
C SER A 176 13.87 -1.70 3.57
N LEU A 177 14.00 -0.67 4.41
CA LEU A 177 12.93 -0.22 5.29
C LEU A 177 12.95 1.30 5.36
N THR A 178 11.86 1.92 4.93
CA THR A 178 11.76 3.38 4.78
C THR A 178 10.41 3.90 5.24
N ILE A 179 10.38 5.15 5.71
CA ILE A 179 9.13 5.89 5.87
C ILE A 179 8.99 6.85 4.71
N ARG A 180 7.82 6.86 4.08
CA ARG A 180 7.57 7.62 2.86
C ARG A 180 6.32 8.46 2.96
N TRP A 181 6.34 9.52 2.16
CA TRP A 181 5.20 10.34 1.86
C TRP A 181 4.92 10.30 0.37
N ARG A 182 3.64 10.20 -0.01
CA ARG A 182 3.21 10.36 -1.41
C ARG A 182 1.85 11.04 -1.50
N VAL A 183 1.62 11.73 -2.60
CA VAL A 183 0.31 12.25 -3.02
C VAL A 183 -0.17 11.43 -4.21
N THR A 184 -1.35 10.85 -4.09
CA THR A 184 -2.02 10.16 -5.20
C THR A 184 -2.86 11.13 -6.00
N GLU A 185 -2.75 11.05 -7.32
CA GLU A 185 -3.49 11.88 -8.26
C GLU A 185 -5.01 11.74 -8.09
N ASN A 186 -5.71 12.87 -8.18
CA ASN A 186 -7.14 12.90 -8.37
C ASN A 186 -7.46 12.92 -9.87
N PRO A 187 -8.47 12.15 -10.35
CA PRO A 187 -8.94 12.25 -11.73
C PRO A 187 -9.18 13.72 -12.11
N PRO A 188 -8.78 14.17 -13.32
CA PRO A 188 -8.80 15.59 -13.68
C PRO A 188 -10.14 16.31 -13.44
N ILE A 189 -11.25 15.61 -13.64
CA ILE A 189 -12.62 16.12 -13.45
C ILE A 189 -12.92 16.39 -11.97
N MET A 190 -12.37 15.57 -11.07
CA MET A 190 -12.62 15.63 -9.62
C MET A 190 -11.69 16.60 -8.88
N ARG A 191 -10.57 17.03 -9.49
CA ARG A 191 -9.58 17.93 -8.86
C ARG A 191 -10.15 19.28 -8.42
N THR A 192 -11.26 19.73 -9.02
CA THR A 192 -11.92 21.00 -8.68
C THR A 192 -12.80 20.89 -7.43
N PHE A 193 -13.21 19.66 -7.06
CA PHE A 193 -14.20 19.41 -6.01
C PHE A 193 -13.63 18.61 -4.82
N LEU A 194 -12.62 17.77 -5.05
CA LEU A 194 -12.03 16.91 -4.03
C LEU A 194 -10.59 17.32 -3.68
N LYS A 195 -10.26 17.29 -2.39
CA LYS A 195 -8.87 17.41 -1.92
C LYS A 195 -8.02 16.25 -2.44
N SER A 196 -6.77 16.51 -2.78
CA SER A 196 -5.80 15.45 -3.07
C SER A 196 -5.51 14.61 -1.82
N TYR A 197 -5.18 13.34 -2.00
CA TYR A 197 -4.89 12.43 -0.90
C TYR A 197 -3.40 12.28 -0.69
N ASP A 198 -2.96 12.55 0.53
CA ASP A 198 -1.58 12.29 0.95
C ASP A 198 -1.53 11.03 1.83
N HIS A 199 -0.41 10.30 1.76
CA HIS A 199 -0.22 9.05 2.50
C HIS A 199 1.13 9.09 3.19
N ILE A 200 1.17 8.71 4.46
CA ILE A 200 2.40 8.44 5.22
C ILE A 200 2.42 6.96 5.53
N TYR A 201 3.48 6.27 5.10
CA TYR A 201 3.54 4.82 5.22
C TYR A 201 4.96 4.31 5.40
N LEU A 202 5.06 3.16 6.05
CA LEU A 202 6.23 2.31 6.10
C LEU A 202 6.27 1.50 4.79
N GLU A 203 7.40 1.51 4.09
CA GLU A 203 7.66 0.56 3.02
C GLU A 203 8.81 -0.35 3.42
N ALA A 204 8.61 -1.66 3.25
CA ALA A 204 9.63 -2.68 3.48
C ALA A 204 9.76 -3.60 2.27
N THR A 205 10.97 -3.97 1.89
CA THR A 205 11.26 -5.00 0.89
C THR A 205 12.19 -6.04 1.48
N GLY A 206 12.10 -7.27 0.99
CA GLY A 206 13.04 -8.32 1.36
C GLY A 206 12.59 -9.69 0.91
N PHE A 207 13.21 -10.72 1.48
CA PHE A 207 12.85 -12.12 1.29
C PHE A 207 12.39 -12.75 2.60
N THR A 208 11.51 -13.73 2.47
CA THR A 208 11.12 -14.63 3.55
C THR A 208 10.97 -16.05 2.98
N THR A 209 10.72 -17.00 3.85
CA THR A 209 10.57 -18.41 3.49
C THR A 209 9.18 -18.88 3.88
N LEU A 210 8.52 -19.61 2.98
CA LEU A 210 7.25 -20.28 3.27
C LEU A 210 7.48 -21.53 4.13
N SER A 211 6.42 -22.06 4.71
CA SER A 211 6.41 -23.28 5.54
C SER A 211 6.88 -24.53 4.78
N ASN A 212 6.73 -24.56 3.45
CA ASN A 212 7.26 -25.63 2.59
C ASN A 212 8.76 -25.44 2.22
N GLY A 213 9.39 -24.36 2.66
CA GLY A 213 10.79 -24.04 2.36
C GLY A 213 11.01 -23.16 1.13
N ASP A 214 9.96 -22.81 0.38
CA ASP A 214 10.09 -21.95 -0.79
C ASP A 214 10.51 -20.53 -0.38
N ARG A 215 11.48 -19.99 -1.11
CA ARG A 215 11.88 -18.59 -0.97
C ARG A 215 10.91 -17.70 -1.73
N VAL A 216 10.40 -16.68 -1.04
CA VAL A 216 9.52 -15.65 -1.63
C VAL A 216 10.04 -14.27 -1.27
N SER A 217 9.83 -13.29 -2.15
CA SER A 217 10.06 -11.90 -1.81
C SER A 217 8.78 -11.23 -1.36
N TYR A 218 8.92 -10.10 -0.68
CA TYR A 218 7.82 -9.23 -0.31
C TYR A 218 8.12 -7.77 -0.60
N GLN A 219 7.08 -7.01 -0.92
CA GLN A 219 7.02 -5.56 -0.79
C GLN A 219 5.82 -5.22 0.09
N LEU A 220 6.08 -4.73 1.29
CA LEU A 220 5.08 -4.26 2.25
C LEU A 220 4.94 -2.74 2.14
N LEU A 221 3.71 -2.25 2.21
CA LEU A 221 3.36 -0.85 2.32
C LEU A 221 2.28 -0.69 3.40
N HIS A 222 2.58 -0.02 4.51
CA HIS A 222 1.63 0.07 5.63
C HIS A 222 1.57 1.47 6.20
N SER A 223 0.38 2.06 6.29
CA SER A 223 0.21 3.41 6.83
C SER A 223 0.63 3.50 8.28
N ILE A 224 1.41 4.54 8.58
CA ILE A 224 1.89 4.85 9.92
C ILE A 224 1.63 6.32 10.21
N ASP A 225 1.59 6.68 11.49
CA ASP A 225 1.21 8.03 11.90
C ASP A 225 2.27 8.63 12.83
N PHE A 226 2.75 9.82 12.46
CA PHE A 226 3.64 10.64 13.27
C PHE A 226 3.07 12.06 13.33
N PRO A 227 2.00 12.33 14.12
CA PRO A 227 1.29 13.61 14.07
C PRO A 227 2.17 14.82 14.33
N HIS A 228 3.20 14.68 15.17
CA HIS A 228 4.14 15.75 15.49
C HIS A 228 5.13 16.05 14.36
N LEU A 229 5.56 15.04 13.60
CA LEU A 229 6.53 15.19 12.51
C LEU A 229 5.86 15.41 11.15
N THR A 230 4.66 14.85 10.97
CA THR A 230 3.90 14.82 9.71
C THR A 230 2.47 15.34 9.91
N PRO A 231 2.29 16.57 10.42
CA PRO A 231 0.96 17.12 10.66
C PRO A 231 0.13 17.13 9.37
N PRO A 232 -1.20 16.95 9.45
CA PRO A 232 -2.06 16.98 8.27
C PRO A 232 -1.92 18.28 7.49
N LEU A 233 -1.83 18.17 6.16
CA LEU A 233 -1.77 19.33 5.28
C LEU A 233 -3.18 19.90 5.08
N ALA A 234 -3.36 21.22 5.17
CA ALA A 234 -4.68 21.84 5.00
C ALA A 234 -5.31 21.54 3.61
N THR A 235 -4.46 21.37 2.59
CA THR A 235 -4.84 21.14 1.19
C THR A 235 -5.11 19.67 0.86
N HIS A 236 -4.74 18.73 1.75
CA HIS A 236 -4.86 17.29 1.50
C HIS A 236 -5.73 16.61 2.54
N SER A 237 -6.29 15.47 2.17
CA SER A 237 -6.87 14.53 3.11
C SER A 237 -5.91 13.37 3.32
N ARG A 238 -5.67 12.98 4.58
CA ARG A 238 -4.76 11.86 4.90
C ARG A 238 -5.43 10.54 4.57
N GLY A 239 -4.97 9.88 3.51
CA GLY A 239 -5.37 8.53 3.15
C GLY A 239 -4.76 7.49 4.08
N GLN A 240 -5.37 6.31 4.12
CA GLN A 240 -4.85 5.13 4.79
C GLN A 240 -4.83 3.95 3.81
N VAL A 241 -3.68 3.31 3.75
CA VAL A 241 -3.38 2.16 2.89
C VAL A 241 -2.58 1.13 3.67
N ALA A 242 -2.91 -0.13 3.47
CA ALA A 242 -2.09 -1.27 3.86
C ALA A 242 -2.07 -2.27 2.70
N ALA A 243 -0.91 -2.59 2.17
CA ALA A 243 -0.75 -3.48 1.06
C ALA A 243 0.51 -4.33 1.22
N ILE A 244 0.50 -5.52 0.65
CA ILE A 244 1.66 -6.40 0.55
C ILE A 244 1.63 -7.15 -0.77
N LEU A 245 2.79 -7.26 -1.39
CA LEU A 245 3.01 -8.02 -2.61
C LEU A 245 3.99 -9.13 -2.31
N PHE A 246 3.60 -10.39 -2.48
CA PHE A 246 4.51 -11.53 -2.48
C PHE A 246 4.83 -11.94 -3.92
N MET A 247 6.09 -12.34 -4.14
CA MET A 247 6.52 -12.89 -5.42
C MET A 247 7.28 -14.20 -5.19
N ARG A 248 6.92 -15.25 -5.93
CA ARG A 248 7.51 -16.60 -5.83
C ARG A 248 8.03 -17.05 -7.20
N GLN A 249 9.26 -17.55 -7.25
CA GLN A 249 9.82 -18.13 -8.48
C GLN A 249 9.14 -19.49 -8.72
N VAL A 250 8.46 -19.65 -9.86
CA VAL A 250 7.80 -20.93 -10.20
C VAL A 250 8.48 -21.66 -11.36
N ASP A 251 9.23 -20.94 -12.19
CA ASP A 251 10.14 -21.46 -13.21
C ASP A 251 11.33 -20.50 -13.35
N LYS A 252 12.37 -20.87 -14.10
CA LYS A 252 13.59 -20.08 -14.32
C LYS A 252 13.33 -18.62 -14.68
N ASP A 253 12.35 -18.38 -15.54
CA ASP A 253 12.03 -17.06 -16.10
C ASP A 253 10.56 -16.68 -15.83
N THR A 254 9.93 -17.26 -14.79
CA THR A 254 8.54 -16.96 -14.43
C THR A 254 8.35 -16.80 -12.92
N VAL A 255 7.76 -15.67 -12.55
CA VAL A 255 7.43 -15.27 -11.19
C VAL A 255 5.92 -15.27 -11.01
N GLN A 256 5.44 -15.98 -10.00
CA GLN A 256 4.06 -15.88 -9.52
C GLN A 256 3.93 -14.69 -8.58
N ILE A 257 2.88 -13.89 -8.77
CA ILE A 257 2.60 -12.67 -8.02
C ILE A 257 1.32 -12.84 -7.20
N HIS A 258 1.37 -12.41 -5.94
CA HIS A 258 0.22 -12.32 -5.06
C HIS A 258 0.24 -11.01 -4.28
N GLY A 259 -0.59 -10.06 -4.71
CA GLY A 259 -0.82 -8.78 -4.05
C GLY A 259 -2.09 -8.79 -3.23
N ARG A 260 -2.05 -8.14 -2.07
CA ARG A 260 -3.23 -7.72 -1.33
C ARG A 260 -3.10 -6.25 -0.97
N GLY A 261 -4.16 -5.48 -1.18
CA GLY A 261 -4.21 -4.07 -0.81
C GLY A 261 -5.54 -3.71 -0.18
N VAL A 262 -5.49 -3.02 0.95
CA VAL A 262 -6.63 -2.45 1.63
C VAL A 262 -6.48 -0.93 1.60
N PHE A 263 -7.46 -0.27 0.99
CA PHE A 263 -7.49 1.19 0.87
C PHE A 263 -8.73 1.71 1.58
N ALA A 264 -8.56 2.58 2.56
CA ALA A 264 -9.68 3.34 3.08
C ALA A 264 -9.95 4.50 2.12
N ILE A 265 -11.02 4.39 1.34
CA ILE A 265 -11.47 5.44 0.43
C ILE A 265 -12.45 6.30 1.21
N PRO A 266 -12.23 7.62 1.31
CA PRO A 266 -13.21 8.47 1.94
C PRO A 266 -14.49 8.52 1.11
N PHE A 267 -15.61 8.54 1.83
CA PHE A 267 -16.98 8.42 1.36
C PHE A 267 -17.32 9.26 0.11
N GLU A 268 -16.69 10.42 -0.07
CA GLU A 268 -16.91 11.32 -1.21
C GLU A 268 -16.55 10.69 -2.57
N ARG A 269 -15.50 9.85 -2.64
CA ARG A 269 -15.05 9.24 -3.91
C ARG A 269 -15.93 8.08 -4.37
N ALA A 270 -16.46 7.30 -3.42
CA ALA A 270 -17.26 6.11 -3.73
C ALA A 270 -18.61 6.48 -4.38
N HIS A 271 -19.18 7.63 -4.03
CA HIS A 271 -20.42 8.11 -4.63
C HIS A 271 -20.22 8.70 -6.04
N GLU A 272 -19.09 9.37 -6.31
CA GLU A 272 -18.84 9.94 -7.64
C GLU A 272 -18.49 8.87 -8.70
N GLU A 273 -17.73 7.83 -8.36
CA GLU A 273 -17.48 6.72 -9.31
C GLU A 273 -18.77 5.96 -9.66
N VAL A 274 -19.66 5.76 -8.69
CA VAL A 274 -20.97 5.13 -8.92
C VAL A 274 -21.87 6.02 -9.78
N ALA A 275 -21.78 7.35 -9.64
CA ALA A 275 -22.55 8.28 -10.45
C ALA A 275 -22.04 8.39 -11.90
N LEU A 276 -20.72 8.27 -12.11
CA LEU A 276 -20.08 8.37 -13.43
C LEU A 276 -20.06 7.05 -14.21
N GLY A 277 -20.23 5.91 -13.53
CA GLY A 277 -20.39 4.59 -14.17
C GLY A 277 -21.81 4.26 -14.62
N ALA A 278 -22.78 5.14 -14.36
CA ALA A 278 -24.20 4.94 -14.65
C ALA A 278 -24.74 5.80 -15.83
N SER A 279 -23.86 6.43 -16.62
CA SER A 279 -24.22 7.29 -17.74
C SER A 279 -23.66 6.80 -19.07
#